data_AF-A0A286B8S4-F1
#
_entry.id   AF-A0A286B8S4-F1
#
_cell.length_a   1.000
_cell.length_b   1.000
_cell.length_c   1.000
_cell.angle_alpha   90.00
_cell.angle_beta   90.00
_cell.angle_gamma   90.00
#
_symmetry.space_group_name_H-M   'P 1'
#
loop_
_entity.id
_entity.type
_entity.pdbx_description
1 polymer ?
#
loop_
_entity_poly.entity_id
_entity_poly.type
_entity_poly.pdbx_seq_one_letter_code
_entity_poly.pdbx_strand_id
1 'polypeptide(L)'
;MNPPPAATVDPAIAELKAGRDKIAADYKTDRAACDAMKDNAKDLCIEEAKGKEKIAKAELDQKLKPSDGNARKVAQAKEDVAYSIAKEKCDDRKGDAKSACIKQAKADEDKGKAEIKAMKK
;
A
#
# COMPACT_ATOMS: atom_id res chain seq x y z
N MET A 1 35.09 35.06 -3.53
CA MET A 1 33.93 34.15 -3.66
C MET A 1 33.75 33.39 -2.36
N ASN A 2 32.63 33.56 -1.67
CA ASN A 2 32.27 32.68 -0.55
C ASN A 2 31.77 31.34 -1.12
N PRO A 3 32.27 30.19 -0.63
CA PRO A 3 31.76 28.89 -1.07
C PRO A 3 30.27 28.79 -0.69
N PRO A 4 29.43 28.18 -1.56
CA PRO A 4 28.04 27.92 -1.19
C PRO A 4 28.02 27.01 0.05
N PRO A 5 27.11 27.24 1.02
CA PRO A 5 26.97 26.34 2.14
C PRO A 5 26.67 24.95 1.59
N ALA A 6 27.50 23.97 1.95
CA ALA A 6 27.25 22.57 1.61
C ALA A 6 25.82 22.25 2.05
N ALA A 7 24.99 21.83 1.11
CA ALA A 7 23.62 21.45 1.39
C ALA A 7 23.64 20.27 2.37
N THR A 8 23.54 20.57 3.65
CA THR A 8 23.32 19.58 4.71
C THR A 8 21.98 18.96 4.40
N VAL A 9 21.98 17.73 3.88
CA VAL A 9 20.77 16.96 3.67
C VAL A 9 20.03 16.91 5.01
N ASP A 10 18.81 17.44 5.03
CA ASP A 10 17.93 17.37 6.19
C ASP A 10 17.86 15.90 6.65
N PRO A 11 18.17 15.60 7.92
CA PRO A 11 18.13 14.24 8.46
C PRO A 11 16.81 13.51 8.13
N ALA A 12 15.68 14.21 8.12
CA ALA A 12 14.38 13.62 7.78
C ALA A 12 14.29 13.21 6.29
N ILE A 13 14.95 13.93 5.38
CA ILE A 13 15.05 13.57 3.95
C ILE A 13 15.92 12.33 3.78
N ALA A 14 17.04 12.25 4.51
CA ALA A 14 17.91 11.08 4.50
C ALA A 14 17.20 9.83 5.04
N GLU A 15 16.48 9.95 6.16
CA GLU A 15 15.66 8.87 6.73
C GLU A 15 14.52 8.45 5.81
N LEU A 16 13.85 9.39 5.15
CA LEU A 16 12.80 9.09 4.18
C LEU A 16 13.34 8.28 3.01
N LYS A 17 14.48 8.67 2.45
CA LYS A 17 15.13 7.94 1.36
C LYS A 17 15.54 6.54 1.82
N ALA A 18 16.25 6.43 2.94
CA ALA A 18 16.70 5.13 3.46
C ALA A 18 15.52 4.19 3.78
N GLY A 19 14.44 4.72 4.34
CA GLY A 19 13.21 3.96 4.60
C GLY A 19 12.55 3.47 3.32
N ARG A 20 12.46 4.31 2.28
CA ARG A 20 11.92 3.90 0.96
C ARG A 20 12.79 2.86 0.26
N ASP A 21 14.11 3.01 0.33
CA ASP A 21 15.06 2.05 -0.22
C ASP A 21 14.90 0.67 0.46
N LYS A 22 14.75 0.65 1.79
CA LYS A 22 14.46 -0.57 2.55
C LYS A 22 13.13 -1.19 2.13
N ILE A 23 12.06 -0.40 2.06
CA ILE A 23 10.72 -0.89 1.66
C ILE A 23 10.76 -1.50 0.24
N ALA A 24 11.50 -0.88 -0.69
CA ALA A 24 11.66 -1.42 -2.04
C ALA A 24 12.46 -2.73 -2.07
N ALA A 25 13.48 -2.87 -1.22
CA ALA A 25 14.22 -4.12 -1.06
C ALA A 25 13.35 -5.24 -0.46
N ASP A 26 12.56 -4.91 0.55
CA ASP A 26 11.58 -5.82 1.16
C ASP A 26 10.55 -6.27 0.11
N TYR A 27 9.98 -5.33 -0.67
CA TYR A 27 9.07 -5.66 -1.78
C TYR A 27 9.70 -6.58 -2.82
N LYS A 28 10.94 -6.30 -3.25
CA LYS A 28 11.66 -7.16 -4.20
C LYS A 28 11.81 -8.58 -3.67
N THR A 29 12.09 -8.73 -2.38
CA THR A 29 12.25 -10.03 -1.71
C THR A 29 10.91 -10.76 -1.62
N ASP A 30 9.87 -10.09 -1.14
CA ASP A 30 8.51 -10.65 -1.04
C ASP A 30 7.98 -11.07 -2.41
N ARG A 31 8.17 -10.23 -3.44
CA ARG A 31 7.75 -10.55 -4.80
C ARG A 31 8.50 -11.75 -5.37
N ALA A 32 9.81 -11.87 -5.10
CA ALA A 32 10.60 -13.03 -5.55
C ALA A 32 10.13 -14.32 -4.86
N ALA A 33 9.70 -14.25 -3.60
CA ALA A 33 9.12 -15.41 -2.91
C ALA A 33 7.82 -15.91 -3.60
N CYS A 34 7.06 -15.01 -4.24
CA CYS A 34 5.88 -15.37 -5.02
C CYS A 34 6.20 -16.14 -6.31
N ASP A 35 7.45 -16.16 -6.78
CA ASP A 35 7.80 -16.84 -8.04
C ASP A 35 7.67 -18.36 -7.97
N ALA A 36 7.70 -18.94 -6.75
CA ALA A 36 7.45 -20.35 -6.52
C ALA A 36 5.95 -20.73 -6.60
N MET A 37 5.05 -19.75 -6.63
CA MET A 37 3.60 -19.95 -6.68
C MET A 37 3.10 -19.97 -8.13
N LYS A 38 1.84 -20.38 -8.34
CA LYS A 38 1.19 -20.45 -9.65
C LYS A 38 -0.23 -19.91 -9.60
N ASP A 39 -0.74 -19.50 -10.76
CA ASP A 39 -2.12 -19.06 -10.98
C ASP A 39 -2.55 -18.02 -9.95
N ASN A 40 -3.80 -18.09 -9.46
CA ASN A 40 -4.34 -17.12 -8.52
C ASN A 40 -3.53 -16.99 -7.22
N ALA A 41 -2.86 -18.06 -6.77
CA ALA A 41 -2.00 -17.99 -5.60
C ALA A 41 -0.78 -17.08 -5.83
N LYS A 42 -0.23 -17.10 -7.04
CA LYS A 42 0.85 -16.18 -7.43
C LYS A 42 0.37 -14.74 -7.53
N ASP A 43 -0.78 -14.53 -8.16
CA ASP A 43 -1.35 -13.19 -8.34
C ASP A 43 -1.69 -12.55 -6.99
N LEU A 44 -2.35 -13.31 -6.11
CA LEU A 44 -2.65 -12.90 -4.73
C LEU A 44 -1.37 -12.57 -3.94
N CYS A 45 -0.33 -13.40 -4.02
CA CYS A 45 0.94 -13.14 -3.35
C CYS A 45 1.59 -11.84 -3.84
N ILE A 46 1.58 -11.61 -5.16
CA ILE A 46 2.13 -10.40 -5.75
C ILE A 46 1.33 -9.16 -5.31
N GLU A 47 0.00 -9.24 -5.26
CA GLU A 47 -0.84 -8.13 -4.77
C GLU A 47 -0.66 -7.88 -3.27
N GLU A 48 -0.48 -8.91 -2.45
CA GLU A 48 -0.12 -8.75 -1.04
C GLU A 48 1.24 -8.06 -0.88
N ALA A 49 2.25 -8.45 -1.66
CA ALA A 49 3.57 -7.82 -1.64
C ALA A 49 3.51 -6.34 -2.06
N LYS A 50 2.80 -6.03 -3.15
CA LYS A 50 2.58 -4.64 -3.58
C LYS A 50 1.82 -3.84 -2.53
N GLY A 51 0.83 -4.46 -1.89
CA GLY A 51 0.02 -3.85 -0.87
C GLY A 51 0.82 -3.50 0.38
N LYS A 52 1.67 -4.41 0.86
CA LYS A 52 2.63 -4.16 1.94
C LYS A 52 3.54 -2.98 1.60
N GLU A 53 4.08 -2.93 0.38
CA GLU A 53 4.94 -1.82 -0.06
C GLU A 53 4.19 -0.47 0.01
N LYS A 54 2.96 -0.42 -0.51
CA LYS A 54 2.14 0.80 -0.53
C LYS A 54 1.80 1.29 0.88
N ILE A 55 1.39 0.38 1.77
CA ILE A 55 1.07 0.71 3.16
C ILE A 55 2.32 1.20 3.88
N ALA A 56 3.45 0.49 3.76
CA ALA A 56 4.69 0.86 4.43
C ALA A 56 5.21 2.24 3.98
N LYS A 57 5.08 2.58 2.68
CA LYS A 57 5.43 3.93 2.18
C LYS A 57 4.55 5.01 2.81
N ALA A 58 3.23 4.78 2.89
CA ALA A 58 2.31 5.74 3.51
C ALA A 58 2.56 5.88 5.03
N GLU A 59 2.85 4.77 5.72
CA GLU A 59 3.16 4.78 7.15
C GLU A 59 4.50 5.46 7.43
N LEU A 60 5.50 5.29 6.56
CA LEU A 60 6.76 6.02 6.63
C LEU A 60 6.55 7.53 6.46
N ASP A 61 5.75 7.94 5.47
CA ASP A 61 5.42 9.34 5.26
C ASP A 61 4.67 9.93 6.49
N GLN A 62 3.77 9.18 7.11
CA GLN A 62 3.08 9.59 8.34
C GLN A 62 4.03 9.64 9.55
N LYS A 63 4.97 8.70 9.66
CA LYS A 63 5.96 8.66 10.76
C LYS A 63 6.90 9.86 10.71
N LEU A 64 7.41 10.20 9.53
CA LEU A 64 8.39 11.28 9.35
C LEU A 64 7.73 12.65 9.19
N LYS A 65 6.49 12.69 8.70
CA LYS A 65 5.71 13.93 8.56
C LYS A 65 4.26 13.71 9.04
N PRO A 66 4.04 13.63 10.36
CA PRO A 66 2.70 13.40 10.90
C PRO A 66 1.73 14.50 10.48
N SER A 67 0.59 14.11 9.91
CA SER A 67 -0.53 15.02 9.62
C SER A 67 -1.81 14.24 9.39
N ASP A 68 -2.98 14.87 9.54
CA ASP A 68 -4.25 14.20 9.22
C ASP A 68 -4.32 13.78 7.76
N GLY A 69 -3.68 14.55 6.88
CA GLY A 69 -3.53 14.21 5.47
C GLY A 69 -2.76 12.92 5.25
N ASN A 70 -1.64 12.72 5.95
CA ASN A 70 -0.86 11.49 5.85
C ASN A 70 -1.53 10.32 6.60
N ALA A 71 -2.21 10.57 7.73
CA ALA A 71 -3.03 9.56 8.40
C ALA A 71 -4.16 9.04 7.50
N ARG A 72 -4.85 9.94 6.77
CA ARG A 72 -5.85 9.56 5.76
C ARG A 72 -5.24 8.79 4.60
N LYS A 73 -4.04 9.14 4.13
CA LYS A 73 -3.32 8.36 3.10
C LYS A 73 -2.97 6.95 3.57
N VAL A 74 -2.59 6.76 4.83
CA VAL A 74 -2.37 5.43 5.41
C VAL A 74 -3.66 4.62 5.38
N ALA A 75 -4.77 5.21 5.84
CA ALA A 75 -6.07 4.54 5.84
C ALA A 75 -6.53 4.21 4.42
N GLN A 76 -6.37 5.13 3.46
CA GLN A 76 -6.67 4.91 2.05
C GLN A 76 -5.79 3.83 1.42
N ALA A 77 -4.49 3.81 1.74
CA ALA A 77 -3.61 2.75 1.27
C ALA A 77 -4.05 1.37 1.78
N LYS A 78 -4.46 1.27 3.05
CA LYS A 78 -4.97 0.03 3.63
C LYS A 78 -6.26 -0.43 2.96
N GLU A 79 -7.19 0.50 2.72
CA GLU A 79 -8.46 0.20 2.05
C GLU A 79 -8.29 -0.25 0.61
N ASP A 80 -7.51 0.50 -0.19
CA ASP A 80 -7.24 0.15 -1.58
C ASP A 80 -6.58 -1.23 -1.70
N VAL A 81 -5.70 -1.58 -0.75
CA VAL A 81 -5.03 -2.89 -0.69
C VAL A 81 -6.01 -3.99 -0.29
N ALA A 82 -6.86 -3.75 0.71
CA ALA A 82 -7.89 -4.69 1.12
C ALA A 82 -8.83 -5.02 -0.05
N TYR A 83 -9.28 -4.01 -0.80
CA TYR A 83 -10.09 -4.20 -1.99
C TYR A 83 -9.35 -4.96 -3.10
N SER A 84 -8.09 -4.63 -3.37
CA SER A 84 -7.30 -5.31 -4.41
C SER A 84 -7.12 -6.79 -4.08
N ILE A 85 -6.75 -7.12 -2.85
CA ILE A 85 -6.66 -8.50 -2.34
C ILE A 85 -8.02 -9.21 -2.43
N ALA A 86 -9.10 -8.53 -2.05
CA ALA A 86 -10.44 -9.10 -2.12
C ALA A 86 -10.85 -9.44 -3.56
N LYS A 87 -10.49 -8.60 -4.54
CA LYS A 87 -10.72 -8.88 -5.96
C LYS A 87 -9.95 -10.10 -6.44
N GLU A 88 -8.66 -10.20 -6.16
CA GLU A 88 -7.87 -11.38 -6.56
C GLU A 88 -8.44 -12.66 -5.90
N LYS A 89 -8.87 -12.59 -4.64
CA LYS A 89 -9.58 -13.72 -3.99
C LYS A 89 -10.90 -14.09 -4.68
N CYS A 90 -11.53 -13.16 -5.38
CA CYS A 90 -12.73 -13.43 -6.17
C CYS A 90 -12.41 -14.14 -7.50
N ASP A 91 -11.17 -14.07 -7.99
CA ASP A 91 -10.81 -14.56 -9.33
C ASP A 91 -10.84 -16.09 -9.44
N ASP A 92 -10.66 -16.80 -8.32
CA ASP A 92 -10.88 -18.26 -8.23
C ASP A 92 -12.35 -18.68 -8.45
N ARG A 93 -13.30 -17.74 -8.31
CA ARG A 93 -14.73 -18.03 -8.45
C ARG A 93 -15.14 -17.92 -9.92
N LYS A 94 -16.31 -18.49 -10.26
CA LYS A 94 -16.86 -18.46 -11.63
C LYS A 94 -18.33 -18.05 -11.63
N GLY A 95 -18.80 -17.55 -12.78
CA GLY A 95 -20.20 -17.17 -12.99
C GLY A 95 -20.74 -16.19 -11.94
N ASP A 96 -21.96 -16.43 -11.49
CA ASP A 96 -22.66 -15.57 -10.53
C ASP A 96 -21.92 -15.45 -9.19
N ALA A 97 -21.21 -16.49 -8.76
CA ALA A 97 -20.43 -16.47 -7.53
C ALA A 97 -19.26 -15.46 -7.59
N LYS A 98 -18.61 -15.32 -8.77
CA LYS A 98 -17.58 -14.30 -8.99
C LYS A 98 -18.18 -12.90 -8.99
N SER A 99 -19.27 -12.71 -9.72
CA SER A 99 -19.99 -11.44 -9.79
C SER A 99 -20.45 -10.96 -8.41
N ALA A 100 -21.02 -11.86 -7.60
CA ALA A 100 -21.44 -11.56 -6.23
C ALA A 100 -20.24 -11.21 -5.33
N CYS A 101 -19.13 -11.94 -5.46
CA CYS A 101 -17.89 -11.64 -4.74
C CYS A 101 -17.36 -10.24 -5.02
N ILE A 102 -17.24 -9.87 -6.30
CA ILE A 102 -16.74 -8.54 -6.70
C ILE A 102 -17.68 -7.44 -6.23
N LYS A 103 -19.01 -7.67 -6.28
CA LYS A 103 -19.99 -6.72 -5.75
C LYS A 103 -19.81 -6.49 -4.25
N GLN A 104 -19.59 -7.55 -3.48
CA GLN A 104 -19.32 -7.43 -2.05
C GLN A 104 -18.02 -6.67 -1.79
N ALA A 105 -16.93 -7.03 -2.48
CA ALA A 105 -15.64 -6.35 -2.33
C ALA A 105 -15.74 -4.84 -2.60
N LYS A 106 -16.53 -4.43 -3.61
CA LYS A 106 -16.81 -3.01 -3.90
C LYS A 106 -17.63 -2.34 -2.81
N ALA A 107 -18.65 -3.02 -2.29
CA ALA A 107 -19.47 -2.47 -1.21
C ALA A 107 -18.64 -2.24 0.06
N ASP A 108 -17.72 -3.15 0.36
CA ASP A 108 -16.77 -3.01 1.47
C ASP A 108 -15.80 -1.84 1.22
N GLU A 109 -15.25 -1.72 0.00
CA GLU A 109 -14.38 -0.61 -0.41
C GLU A 109 -15.08 0.75 -0.27
N ASP A 110 -16.32 0.86 -0.76
CA ASP A 110 -17.11 2.09 -0.69
C ASP A 110 -17.40 2.49 0.76
N LYS A 111 -17.70 1.51 1.62
CA LYS A 111 -17.89 1.73 3.06
C LYS A 111 -16.60 2.22 3.71
N GLY A 112 -15.47 1.55 3.45
CA GLY A 112 -14.17 1.95 3.98
C GLY A 112 -13.76 3.35 3.54
N LYS A 113 -13.98 3.70 2.27
CA LYS A 113 -13.76 5.07 1.76
C LYS A 113 -14.66 6.11 2.43
N ALA A 114 -15.92 5.77 2.74
CA ALA A 114 -16.80 6.65 3.48
C ALA A 114 -16.30 6.89 4.91
N GLU A 115 -15.82 5.85 5.60
CA GLU A 115 -15.22 5.94 6.92
C GLU A 115 -13.94 6.79 6.90
N ILE A 116 -13.06 6.59 5.92
CA ILE A 116 -11.84 7.40 5.73
C ILE A 116 -12.18 8.88 5.50
N LYS A 117 -13.21 9.15 4.68
CA LYS A 117 -13.70 10.52 4.47
C LYS A 117 -14.24 11.15 5.75
N ALA A 118 -14.79 10.33 6.65
CA ALA A 118 -15.31 10.75 7.95
C ALA A 118 -14.21 10.93 9.02
N MET A 119 -12.97 10.48 8.80
CA MET A 119 -11.83 10.78 9.66
C MET A 119 -11.61 12.30 9.68
N LYS A 120 -12.12 12.99 10.70
CA LYS A 120 -12.03 14.45 10.85
C LYS A 120 -10.57 14.93 10.89
N LYS A 121 -10.35 16.20 10.52
CA LYS A 121 -9.10 16.91 10.81
C LYS A 121 -8.96 17.05 12.33
#